data_AF-A0A918J7J4-F1
#
_entry.id   AF-A0A918J7J4-F1
#
_cell.length_a   1.000
_cell.length_b   1.000
_cell.length_c   1.000
_cell.angle_alpha   90.00
_cell.angle_beta   90.00
_cell.angle_gamma   90.00
#
_symmetry.space_group_name_H-M   'P 1'
#
loop_
_entity.id
_entity.type
_entity.pdbx_description
1 polymer ?
#
loop_
_entity_poly.entity_id
_entity_poly.type
_entity_poly.pdbx_seq_one_letter_code
_entity_poly.pdbx_strand_id
1 'polypeptide(L)'
;MGGLRDLWARYRDRRTGTKYPAGDITPLPAAQVRDALLALNGTGVPFRVRAALGAEKADLVAEWQVVLPALGDSVVGEKVERNMKARMRLVPDGREVHVLDEVREVALVGNPPRRGVSRRWSRGPYVRKQWTYERGPDGRRHKVVLFDSRDMRDPLRDTVLAAGWTWRGVFRL
;
A
#
# COMPACT_ATOMS: atom_id res chain seq x y z
N MET A 1 -27.15 8.19 -24.68
CA MET A 1 -25.80 8.74 -24.99
C MET A 1 -24.86 8.65 -23.77
N GLY A 2 -24.44 7.45 -23.35
CA GLY A 2 -23.58 7.26 -22.16
C GLY A 2 -22.35 6.35 -22.35
N GLY A 3 -22.21 5.69 -23.50
CA GLY A 3 -21.30 4.54 -23.65
C GLY A 3 -19.80 4.84 -23.52
N LEU A 4 -19.29 5.97 -24.05
CA LEU A 4 -17.85 6.23 -24.04
C LEU A 4 -17.33 6.76 -22.69
N ARG A 5 -18.04 7.69 -22.04
CA ARG A 5 -17.60 8.28 -20.77
C ARG A 5 -17.53 7.23 -19.65
N ASP A 6 -18.49 6.30 -19.61
CA ASP A 6 -18.53 5.23 -18.61
C ASP A 6 -17.43 4.19 -18.82
N LEU A 7 -17.09 3.89 -20.07
CA LEU A 7 -15.98 2.98 -20.40
C LEU A 7 -14.62 3.58 -20.01
N TRP A 8 -14.42 4.87 -20.23
CA TRP A 8 -13.21 5.58 -19.81
C TRP A 8 -13.09 5.69 -18.28
N ALA A 9 -14.21 5.93 -17.58
CA ALA A 9 -14.24 5.93 -16.12
C ALA A 9 -13.87 4.56 -15.53
N ARG A 10 -14.52 3.49 -15.99
CA ARG A 10 -14.23 2.11 -15.56
C ARG A 10 -12.80 1.68 -15.85
N TYR A 11 -12.26 2.09 -16.99
CA TYR A 11 -10.86 1.82 -17.34
C TYR A 11 -9.88 2.52 -16.40
N ARG A 12 -10.13 3.78 -16.07
CA ARG A 12 -9.34 4.55 -15.11
C ARG A 12 -9.39 3.90 -13.72
N ASP A 13 -10.58 3.54 -13.25
CA ASP A 13 -10.78 2.89 -11.96
C ASP A 13 -10.05 1.55 -11.85
N ARG A 14 -10.07 0.75 -12.93
CA ARG A 14 -9.29 -0.49 -13.01
C ARG A 14 -7.78 -0.24 -12.89
N ARG A 15 -7.27 0.83 -13.53
CA ARG A 15 -5.84 1.19 -13.48
C ARG A 15 -5.42 1.78 -12.13
N THR A 16 -6.30 2.49 -11.45
CA THR A 16 -6.00 3.08 -10.13
C THR A 16 -6.29 2.14 -8.96
N GLY A 17 -6.99 1.04 -9.22
CA GLY A 17 -7.43 0.11 -8.19
C GLY A 17 -8.56 0.68 -7.34
N THR A 18 -9.41 1.54 -7.90
CA THR A 18 -10.63 2.03 -7.24
C THR A 18 -11.54 0.86 -6.89
N LYS A 19 -12.13 0.89 -5.70
CA LYS A 19 -13.09 -0.10 -5.20
C LYS A 19 -14.23 0.60 -4.46
N TYR A 20 -15.44 0.08 -4.65
CA TYR A 20 -16.67 0.65 -4.10
C TYR A 20 -17.19 -0.24 -2.96
N PRO A 21 -17.81 0.34 -1.93
CA PRO A 21 -18.43 -0.43 -0.87
C PRO A 21 -19.61 -1.25 -1.42
N ALA A 22 -20.03 -2.27 -0.67
CA ALA A 22 -21.28 -2.96 -0.98
C ALA A 22 -22.46 -1.99 -0.84
N GLY A 23 -23.47 -2.13 -1.70
CA GLY A 23 -24.57 -1.15 -1.82
C GLY A 23 -25.53 -1.09 -0.62
N ASP A 24 -25.44 -2.07 0.27
CA ASP A 24 -26.22 -2.21 1.50
C ASP A 24 -25.54 -1.60 2.74
N ILE A 25 -24.30 -1.12 2.61
CA ILE A 25 -23.55 -0.52 3.72
C ILE A 25 -23.92 0.96 3.86
N THR A 26 -24.46 1.33 5.01
CA THR A 26 -24.66 2.75 5.37
C THR A 26 -23.31 3.43 5.65
N PRO A 27 -22.97 4.52 4.94
CA PRO A 27 -21.66 5.17 5.12
C PRO A 27 -21.50 5.81 6.49
N LEU A 28 -20.37 5.52 7.14
CA LEU A 28 -20.01 6.11 8.44
C LEU A 28 -19.62 7.59 8.31
N PRO A 29 -19.72 8.38 9.40
CA PRO A 29 -19.12 9.72 9.45
C PRO A 29 -17.60 9.69 9.23
N ALA A 30 -17.05 10.74 8.63
CA ALA A 30 -15.62 10.82 8.29
C ALA A 30 -14.70 10.60 9.51
N ALA A 31 -15.07 11.11 10.68
CA ALA A 31 -14.33 10.90 11.93
C ALA A 31 -14.24 9.41 12.30
N GLN A 32 -15.34 8.66 12.15
CA GLN A 32 -15.36 7.22 12.45
C GLN A 32 -14.53 6.42 11.44
N VAL A 33 -14.51 6.83 10.16
CA VAL A 33 -13.62 6.21 9.16
C VAL A 33 -12.15 6.44 9.52
N ARG A 34 -11.81 7.66 9.93
CA ARG A 34 -10.46 8.00 10.39
C ARG A 34 -10.05 7.15 11.58
N ASP A 35 -10.93 7.00 12.56
CA ASP A 35 -10.65 6.24 13.77
C ASP A 35 -10.54 4.73 13.48
N ALA A 36 -11.38 4.18 12.60
CA ALA A 36 -11.29 2.81 12.13
C ALA A 36 -9.94 2.52 11.44
N LEU A 37 -9.47 3.43 10.59
CA LEU A 37 -8.15 3.31 9.95
C LEU A 37 -7.01 3.38 10.96
N LEU A 38 -7.11 4.22 11.99
CA LEU A 38 -6.10 4.30 13.06
C LEU A 38 -6.10 3.05 13.95
N ALA A 39 -7.27 2.42 14.16
CA ALA A 39 -7.41 1.21 14.97
C ALA A 39 -6.66 0.01 14.38
N LEU A 40 -6.33 0.02 13.08
CA LEU A 40 -5.52 -1.03 12.44
C LEU A 40 -4.18 -1.23 13.14
N ASN A 41 -3.58 -0.20 13.76
CA ASN A 41 -2.33 -0.32 14.50
C ASN A 41 -2.34 -1.41 15.59
N GLY A 42 -3.51 -1.74 16.14
CA GLY A 42 -3.67 -2.76 17.19
C GLY A 42 -3.92 -4.18 16.69
N THR A 43 -3.93 -4.39 15.37
CA THR A 43 -4.40 -5.66 14.77
C THR A 43 -3.26 -6.62 14.37
N GLY A 44 -2.01 -6.27 14.67
CA GLY A 44 -0.84 -7.07 14.30
C GLY A 44 -0.44 -6.94 12.82
N VAL A 45 -0.99 -5.97 12.11
CA VAL A 45 -0.55 -5.63 10.74
C VAL A 45 0.92 -5.21 10.70
N PRO A 46 1.64 -5.44 9.57
CA PRO A 46 3.08 -5.18 9.50
C PRO A 46 3.44 -3.69 9.31
N PHE A 47 2.46 -2.80 9.39
CA PHE A 47 2.59 -1.38 9.08
C PHE A 47 1.95 -0.53 10.18
N ARG A 48 2.25 0.77 10.16
CA ARG A 48 1.66 1.75 11.09
C ARG A 48 0.78 2.75 10.34
N VAL A 49 -0.39 3.07 10.88
CA VAL A 49 -1.23 4.20 10.44
C VAL A 49 -1.05 5.37 11.41
N ARG A 50 -0.86 6.58 10.90
CA ARG A 50 -0.75 7.79 11.71
C ARG A 50 -1.43 8.97 11.03
N ALA A 51 -1.66 10.02 11.81
CA ALA A 51 -1.98 11.33 11.24
C ALA A 51 -0.88 11.77 10.26
N ALA A 52 -1.31 12.36 9.15
CA ALA A 52 -0.39 12.95 8.19
C ALA A 52 0.30 14.17 8.79
N LEU A 53 1.57 14.36 8.43
CA LEU A 53 2.29 15.61 8.70
C LEU A 53 1.82 16.69 7.72
N GLY A 54 1.93 17.97 8.08
CA GLY A 54 1.45 19.08 7.24
C GLY A 54 1.98 19.08 5.81
N ALA A 55 3.21 18.59 5.58
CA ALA A 55 3.81 18.48 4.25
C ALA A 55 3.24 17.33 3.39
N GLU A 56 2.54 16.36 4.00
CA GLU A 56 2.07 15.14 3.36
C GLU A 56 0.69 15.29 2.70
N LYS A 57 0.08 16.50 2.67
CA LYS A 57 -1.17 16.84 1.95
C LYS A 57 -2.24 15.73 1.99
N ALA A 58 -2.42 15.13 3.15
CA ALA A 58 -3.28 13.98 3.41
C ALA A 58 -3.84 14.13 4.83
N ASP A 59 -4.80 13.29 5.20
CA ASP A 59 -5.31 13.23 6.58
C ASP A 59 -4.60 12.14 7.39
N LEU A 60 -4.30 11.03 6.73
CA LEU A 60 -3.64 9.87 7.30
C LEU A 60 -2.52 9.37 6.38
N VAL A 61 -1.52 8.73 6.99
CA VAL A 61 -0.47 8.00 6.28
C VAL A 61 -0.32 6.64 6.91
N ALA A 62 -0.43 5.59 6.08
CA ALA A 62 0.06 4.27 6.44
C ALA A 62 1.51 4.13 5.96
N GLU A 63 2.40 3.60 6.80
CA GLU A 63 3.82 3.45 6.50
C GLU A 63 4.32 2.05 6.87
N TRP A 64 5.08 1.46 5.95
CA TRP A 64 5.68 0.14 6.10
C TRP A 64 7.14 0.17 5.64
N GLN A 65 8.05 -0.11 6.56
CA GLN A 65 9.47 -0.29 6.28
C GLN A 65 9.83 -1.76 6.41
N VAL A 66 10.47 -2.31 5.38
CA VAL A 66 10.94 -3.70 5.36
C VAL A 66 12.32 -3.76 4.73
N VAL A 67 13.18 -4.63 5.28
CA VAL A 67 14.49 -4.94 4.70
C VAL A 67 14.40 -6.32 4.07
N LEU A 68 14.58 -6.36 2.76
CA LEU A 68 14.45 -7.58 1.96
C LEU A 68 15.83 -7.99 1.42
N PRO A 69 16.08 -9.29 1.18
CA PRO A 69 17.22 -9.68 0.36
C PRO A 69 17.06 -9.10 -1.04
N ALA A 70 18.17 -8.68 -1.66
CA ALA A 70 18.17 -8.34 -3.07
C ALA A 70 17.87 -9.61 -3.91
N LEU A 71 17.10 -9.46 -4.99
CA LEU A 71 16.78 -10.55 -5.92
C LEU A 71 17.41 -10.27 -7.30
N GLY A 72 17.80 -11.32 -8.02
CA GLY A 72 18.42 -11.23 -9.35
C GLY A 72 19.93 -11.41 -9.29
N ASP A 73 20.66 -10.76 -10.21
CA ASP A 73 22.14 -10.80 -10.32
C ASP A 73 22.86 -9.99 -9.23
N SER A 74 22.17 -9.68 -8.12
CA SER A 74 22.75 -8.98 -6.98
C SER A 74 23.80 -9.83 -6.28
N VAL A 75 24.81 -9.16 -5.74
CA VAL A 75 25.88 -9.81 -4.98
C VAL A 75 25.29 -10.43 -3.70
N VAL A 76 25.71 -11.67 -3.39
CA VAL A 76 25.33 -12.37 -2.16
C VAL A 76 25.58 -11.47 -0.94
N GLY A 77 24.53 -11.21 -0.15
CA GLY A 77 24.57 -10.32 1.02
C GLY A 77 24.01 -8.92 0.81
N GLU A 78 23.69 -8.52 -0.43
CA GLU A 78 23.01 -7.26 -0.71
C GLU A 78 21.55 -7.30 -0.21
N LYS A 79 21.14 -6.21 0.45
CA LYS A 79 19.77 -6.03 0.97
C LYS A 79 19.14 -4.80 0.35
N VAL A 80 17.81 -4.74 0.33
CA VAL A 80 17.06 -3.56 -0.10
C VAL A 80 16.15 -3.13 1.04
N GLU A 81 16.34 -1.90 1.52
CA GLU A 81 15.38 -1.23 2.38
C GLU A 81 14.26 -0.69 1.50
N ARG A 82 13.05 -1.23 1.67
CA ARG A 82 11.83 -0.75 1.02
C ARG A 82 10.98 -0.02 2.04
N ASN A 83 10.66 1.23 1.73
CA ASN A 83 9.74 2.07 2.48
C ASN A 83 8.52 2.32 1.60
N MET A 84 7.37 1.80 2.00
CA MET A 84 6.08 2.03 1.34
C MET A 84 5.24 2.97 2.22
N LYS A 85 4.63 3.98 1.60
CA LYS A 85 3.64 4.85 2.22
C LYS A 85 2.36 4.82 1.41
N ALA A 86 1.20 4.78 2.07
CA ALA A 86 -0.08 5.10 1.47
C ALA A 86 -0.61 6.38 2.12
N ARG A 87 -0.62 7.47 1.36
CA ARG A 87 -1.18 8.76 1.79
C ARG A 87 -2.67 8.75 1.51
N MET A 88 -3.48 9.00 2.53
CA MET A 88 -4.93 8.87 2.49
C MET A 88 -5.59 10.20 2.83
N ARG A 89 -6.43 10.69 1.93
CA ARG A 89 -7.25 11.90 2.12
C ARG A 89 -8.72 11.50 2.15
N LEU A 90 -9.43 11.87 3.21
CA LEU A 90 -10.87 11.67 3.34
C LEU A 90 -11.58 12.79 2.58
N VAL A 91 -12.56 12.42 1.76
CA VAL A 91 -13.40 13.32 0.98
C VAL A 91 -14.86 13.07 1.39
N PRO A 92 -15.37 13.77 2.43
CA PRO A 92 -16.69 13.51 3.00
C PRO A 92 -17.84 13.66 2.00
N ASP A 93 -17.80 14.70 1.17
CA ASP A 93 -18.87 14.99 0.19
C ASP A 93 -19.09 13.84 -0.78
N GLY A 94 -18.01 13.17 -1.19
CA GLY A 94 -18.06 12.00 -2.08
C GLY A 94 -18.08 10.66 -1.35
N ARG A 95 -17.92 10.65 -0.01
CA ARG A 95 -17.68 9.45 0.80
C ARG A 95 -16.54 8.59 0.23
N GLU A 96 -15.44 9.25 -0.08
CA GLU A 96 -14.27 8.62 -0.69
C GLU A 96 -13.02 8.79 0.16
N VAL A 97 -12.14 7.81 0.11
CA VAL A 97 -10.76 7.93 0.57
C VAL A 97 -9.87 7.93 -0.66
N HIS A 98 -9.23 9.07 -0.94
CA HIS A 98 -8.26 9.20 -2.02
C HIS A 98 -6.90 8.71 -1.53
N VAL A 99 -6.32 7.77 -2.26
CA VAL A 99 -5.11 7.07 -1.84
C VAL A 99 -4.00 7.21 -2.88
N LEU A 100 -2.87 7.72 -2.44
CA LEU A 100 -1.63 7.81 -3.21
C LEU A 100 -0.55 6.96 -2.56
N ASP A 101 -0.15 5.88 -3.23
CA ASP A 101 1.01 5.09 -2.79
C ASP A 101 2.32 5.79 -3.20
N GLU A 102 3.29 5.78 -2.31
CA GLU A 102 4.67 6.18 -2.56
C GLU A 102 5.61 5.06 -2.10
N VAL A 103 6.53 4.65 -2.96
CA VAL A 103 7.51 3.62 -2.63
C VAL A 103 8.92 4.13 -2.87
N ARG A 104 9.76 3.97 -1.86
CA ARG A 104 11.19 4.26 -1.92
C ARG A 104 11.96 2.98 -1.63
N GLU A 105 12.89 2.63 -2.51
CA GLU A 105 13.81 1.51 -2.33
C GLU A 105 15.23 2.05 -2.26
N VAL A 106 16.01 1.56 -1.32
CA VAL A 106 17.42 1.93 -1.14
C VAL A 106 18.23 0.65 -1.02
N ALA A 107 19.22 0.48 -1.91
CA ALA A 107 20.15 -0.62 -1.80
C ALA A 107 21.02 -0.46 -0.54
N LEU A 108 21.25 -1.56 0.16
CA LEU A 108 22.13 -1.66 1.31
C LEU A 108 23.29 -2.59 0.96
N VAL A 109 24.51 -2.09 1.10
CA VAL A 109 25.76 -2.77 0.71
C VAL A 109 26.73 -2.87 1.90
N GLY A 110 27.55 -3.92 1.89
CA GLY A 110 28.59 -4.17 2.90
C GLY A 110 28.10 -4.84 4.19
N ASN A 111 29.06 -5.14 5.07
CA ASN A 111 28.82 -5.69 6.42
C ASN A 111 29.61 -4.86 7.45
N PRO A 112 28.96 -4.01 8.29
CA PRO A 112 27.52 -3.84 8.45
C PRO A 112 26.86 -3.09 7.28
N PRO A 113 25.54 -3.26 7.05
CA PRO A 113 24.84 -2.68 5.90
C PRO A 113 24.86 -1.15 5.93
N ARG A 114 25.33 -0.52 4.85
CA ARG A 114 25.30 0.93 4.66
C ARG A 114 24.46 1.29 3.43
N ARG A 115 23.80 2.46 3.44
CA ARG A 115 23.01 2.94 2.29
C ARG A 115 23.93 3.12 1.07
N GLY A 116 23.66 2.36 0.02
CA GLY A 116 24.34 2.47 -1.26
C GLY A 116 23.85 3.67 -2.09
N VAL A 117 24.47 3.83 -3.28
CA VAL A 117 24.15 4.92 -4.22
C VAL A 117 22.80 4.69 -4.92
N SER A 118 22.40 3.42 -5.12
CA SER A 118 21.16 3.07 -5.81
C SER A 118 19.92 3.39 -4.98
N ARG A 119 19.01 4.18 -5.58
CA ARG A 119 17.73 4.58 -5.00
C ARG A 119 16.65 4.51 -6.07
N ARG A 120 15.54 3.86 -5.77
CA ARG A 120 14.34 3.87 -6.62
C ARG A 120 13.22 4.62 -5.92
N TRP A 121 12.48 5.40 -6.68
CA TRP A 121 11.28 6.07 -6.21
C TRP A 121 10.13 5.84 -7.18
N SER A 122 8.93 5.61 -6.65
CA SER A 122 7.72 5.40 -7.45
C SER A 122 6.52 6.00 -6.71
N ARG A 123 5.56 6.52 -7.49
CA ARG A 123 4.32 7.13 -7.00
C ARG A 123 3.12 6.62 -7.80
N GLY A 124 1.98 6.47 -7.14
CA GLY A 124 0.75 5.92 -7.72
C GLY A 124 0.56 4.44 -7.37
N PRO A 125 -0.55 3.82 -7.82
CA PRO A 125 -0.96 2.48 -7.41
C PRO A 125 0.19 1.47 -7.46
N TYR A 126 0.59 0.95 -6.30
CA TYR A 126 1.69 0.01 -6.18
C TYR A 126 1.19 -1.37 -5.77
N VAL A 127 1.41 -2.35 -6.65
CA VAL A 127 1.21 -3.77 -6.36
C VAL A 127 2.50 -4.50 -6.67
N ARG A 128 3.21 -4.98 -5.64
CA ARG A 128 4.37 -5.86 -5.79
C ARG A 128 4.35 -6.98 -4.78
N LYS A 129 4.72 -8.16 -5.26
CA LYS A 129 4.96 -9.35 -4.45
C LYS A 129 6.39 -9.81 -4.67
N GLN A 130 7.12 -10.01 -3.59
CA GLN A 130 8.48 -10.52 -3.56
C GLN A 130 8.49 -11.84 -2.81
N TRP A 131 9.19 -12.82 -3.36
CA TRP A 131 9.25 -14.17 -2.84
C TRP A 131 10.64 -14.76 -3.08
N THR A 132 10.98 -15.80 -2.32
CA THR A 132 12.18 -16.62 -2.50
C THR A 132 11.80 -18.10 -2.48
N TYR A 133 12.77 -18.97 -2.73
CA TYR A 133 12.61 -20.41 -2.52
C TYR A 133 13.45 -20.84 -1.31
N GLU A 134 12.83 -21.54 -0.38
CA GLU A 134 13.49 -22.16 0.76
C GLU A 134 13.35 -23.68 0.69
N ARG A 135 14.25 -24.40 1.35
CA ARG A 135 14.20 -25.86 1.43
C ARG A 135 13.49 -26.26 2.71
N GLY A 136 12.42 -27.06 2.58
CA GLY A 136 11.67 -27.56 3.72
C GLY A 136 12.37 -28.72 4.43
N PRO A 137 11.84 -29.17 5.58
CA PRO A 137 12.33 -30.35 6.31
C PRO A 137 12.31 -31.63 5.47
N ASP A 138 11.44 -31.69 4.46
CA ASP A 138 11.31 -32.77 3.48
C ASP A 138 12.36 -32.73 2.34
N GLY A 139 13.28 -31.75 2.40
CA GLY A 139 14.30 -31.54 1.37
C GLY A 139 13.77 -30.87 0.09
N ARG A 140 12.47 -30.59 -0.02
CA ARG A 140 11.85 -29.98 -1.21
C ARG A 140 11.90 -28.46 -1.14
N ARG A 141 11.99 -27.82 -2.31
CA ARG A 141 11.93 -26.36 -2.42
C ARG A 141 10.48 -25.91 -2.38
N HIS A 142 10.18 -24.94 -1.51
CA HIS A 142 8.89 -24.28 -1.44
C HIS A 142 9.06 -22.77 -1.56
N LYS A 143 8.01 -22.11 -2.05
CA LYS A 143 7.99 -20.67 -2.28
C LYS A 143 7.62 -19.94 -0.99
N VAL A 144 8.49 -19.06 -0.51
CA VAL A 144 8.28 -18.23 0.67
C VAL A 144 8.05 -16.79 0.25
N VAL A 145 6.96 -16.18 0.72
CA VAL A 145 6.64 -14.77 0.44
C VAL A 145 7.40 -13.91 1.43
N LEU A 146 8.23 -13.01 0.92
CA LEU A 146 9.02 -12.10 1.74
C LEU A 146 8.34 -10.74 1.91
N PHE A 147 7.53 -10.35 0.92
CA PHE A 147 6.77 -9.10 0.94
C PHE A 147 5.60 -9.19 -0.05
N ASP A 148 4.41 -8.81 0.37
CA ASP A 148 3.29 -8.55 -0.52
C ASP A 148 2.71 -7.19 -0.16
N SER A 149 2.73 -6.22 -1.07
CA SER A 149 2.19 -4.88 -0.78
C SER A 149 0.69 -4.90 -0.43
N ARG A 150 0.02 -6.01 -0.75
CA ARG A 150 -1.36 -6.28 -0.34
C ARG A 150 -1.52 -6.44 1.17
N ASP A 151 -0.48 -6.86 1.89
CA ASP A 151 -0.49 -6.97 3.35
C ASP A 151 -0.68 -5.59 4.02
N MET A 152 -0.39 -4.49 3.31
CA MET A 152 -0.77 -3.14 3.73
C MET A 152 -2.03 -2.63 3.04
N ARG A 153 -2.12 -2.79 1.70
CA ARG A 153 -3.22 -2.19 0.94
C ARG A 153 -4.58 -2.81 1.23
N ASP A 154 -4.65 -4.13 1.42
CA ASP A 154 -5.92 -4.82 1.58
C ASP A 154 -6.58 -4.47 2.93
N PRO A 155 -5.89 -4.52 4.10
CA PRO A 155 -6.49 -4.10 5.36
C PRO A 155 -6.99 -2.64 5.34
N LEU A 156 -6.22 -1.72 4.76
CA LEU A 156 -6.63 -0.32 4.61
C LEU A 156 -7.89 -0.19 3.74
N ARG A 157 -7.87 -0.82 2.55
CA ARG A 157 -9.00 -0.80 1.62
C ARG A 157 -10.24 -1.40 2.26
N ASP A 158 -10.12 -2.59 2.81
CA ASP A 158 -11.25 -3.35 3.30
C ASP A 158 -11.89 -2.63 4.50
N THR A 159 -11.09 -1.93 5.32
CA THR A 159 -11.58 -1.01 6.38
C THR A 159 -12.41 0.15 5.79
N VAL A 160 -11.94 0.79 4.72
CA VAL A 160 -12.67 1.88 4.04
C VAL A 160 -13.98 1.38 3.45
N LEU A 161 -13.95 0.22 2.78
CA LEU A 161 -15.14 -0.38 2.16
C LEU A 161 -16.16 -0.81 3.22
N ALA A 162 -15.72 -1.42 4.33
CA ALA A 162 -16.58 -1.81 5.44
C ALA A 162 -17.24 -0.60 6.13
N ALA A 163 -16.60 0.57 6.08
CA ALA A 163 -17.17 1.82 6.56
C ALA A 163 -18.15 2.47 5.57
N GLY A 164 -18.41 1.86 4.42
CA GLY A 164 -19.30 2.37 3.39
C GLY A 164 -18.69 3.49 2.53
N TRP A 165 -17.36 3.58 2.48
CA TRP A 165 -16.65 4.59 1.71
C TRP A 165 -15.96 3.98 0.49
N THR A 166 -15.82 4.76 -0.58
CA THR A 166 -15.10 4.34 -1.80
C THR A 166 -13.60 4.45 -1.57
N TRP A 167 -12.87 3.37 -1.83
CA TRP A 167 -11.42 3.41 -1.95
C TRP A 167 -11.03 3.91 -3.34
N ARG A 168 -10.45 5.11 -3.46
CA ARG A 168 -10.10 5.70 -4.75
C ARG A 168 -8.59 5.88 -4.86
N GLY A 169 -7.94 5.05 -5.68
CA GLY A 169 -6.53 5.27 -6.03
C GLY A 169 -6.37 6.52 -6.90
N VAL A 170 -5.35 7.33 -6.61
CA VAL A 170 -5.04 8.55 -7.36
C VAL A 170 -3.55 8.64 -7.68
N PHE A 171 -3.20 9.47 -8.66
CA PHE A 171 -1.80 9.78 -8.99
C PHE A 171 -1.30 11.04 -8.28
N ARG A 172 -2.20 11.82 -7.67
CA ARG A 172 -1.91 13.04 -6.90
C ARG A 172 -3.03 13.28 -5.87
N LEU A 173 -2.69 13.93 -4.75
CA LEU A 173 -3.60 14.40 -3.69
C LEU A 173 -3.73 15.93 -3.69
#